data_AF-A0A151ELN0-F1
#
_entry.id   AF-A0A151ELN0-F1
#
_cell.length_a   1.000
_cell.length_b   1.000
_cell.length_c   1.000
_cell.angle_alpha   90.00
_cell.angle_beta   90.00
_cell.angle_gamma   90.00
#
_symmetry.space_group_name_H-M   'P 1'
#
loop_
_entity.id
_entity.type
_entity.pdbx_description
1 polymer ?
#
loop_
_entity_poly.entity_id
_entity_poly.type
_entity_poly.pdbx_seq_one_letter_code
_entity_poly.pdbx_strand_id
1 'polypeptide(L)'
;MNAPPDARCGALCSLCLSYRNGRCSSCAFGPRELRTSCPIFLCAEEKQTWCTECPEMLHCKTYRDYVNRCPFEAPEVLEDTLPHGGFLVKESMLNHGLNLFIDRVVRGDLGLIIMRQPLEVLAGLPLLKRVPIVQLKQTVTHGSSLDPTNLAKLHLTIQEFFEAAPRATILLEGMEYLIVHNGVDRMLKFIQSVAECARVSSSRFITIIDPRILDGEELVLLERELTLVSE
;
A
#
# COMPACT_ATOMS: atom_id res chain seq x y z
N MET A 1 0.10 18.10 15.36
CA MET A 1 1.32 18.01 14.53
C MET A 1 2.13 16.82 15.03
N ASN A 2 2.20 15.72 14.29
CA ASN A 2 3.09 14.55 14.47
C ASN A 2 2.89 13.67 13.21
N ALA A 3 3.89 13.18 12.46
CA ALA A 3 5.35 13.13 12.57
C ALA A 3 6.02 13.39 11.18
N PRO A 4 7.36 13.60 11.10
CA PRO A 4 8.07 13.17 9.89
C PRO A 4 9.44 12.52 10.18
N PRO A 5 9.63 11.21 9.91
CA PRO A 5 10.91 10.52 10.11
C PRO A 5 11.59 10.06 8.79
N ASP A 6 11.40 10.80 7.69
CA ASP A 6 11.18 10.19 6.38
C ASP A 6 12.21 10.54 5.29
N ALA A 7 13.05 9.56 4.92
CA ALA A 7 13.56 9.30 3.56
C ALA A 7 14.21 7.91 3.54
N ARG A 8 13.52 6.89 3.04
CA ARG A 8 13.86 5.48 3.35
C ARG A 8 13.83 4.54 2.15
N CYS A 9 14.44 4.98 1.05
CA CYS A 9 14.37 4.38 -0.30
C CYS A 9 13.02 4.57 -1.01
N GLY A 10 13.10 4.90 -2.30
CA GLY A 10 11.97 5.38 -3.14
C GLY A 10 10.84 4.36 -3.18
N ALA A 11 9.58 4.72 -3.44
CA ALA A 11 8.95 4.78 -4.79
C ALA A 11 8.68 6.20 -5.20
N LEU A 12 8.56 7.09 -4.24
CA LEU A 12 8.03 8.41 -4.44
C LEU A 12 8.88 9.37 -3.60
N CYS A 13 10.17 9.48 -3.92
CA CYS A 13 11.02 10.52 -3.34
C CYS A 13 10.32 11.89 -3.46
N SER A 14 9.60 12.15 -4.54
CA SER A 14 8.75 13.34 -4.72
C SER A 14 7.69 13.58 -3.63
N LEU A 15 7.26 12.54 -2.91
CA LEU A 15 6.30 12.60 -1.80
C LEU A 15 6.95 12.54 -0.42
N CYS A 16 8.23 12.17 -0.34
CA CYS A 16 9.02 12.19 0.89
C CYS A 16 9.23 13.64 1.37
N LEU A 17 8.95 13.92 2.64
CA LEU A 17 9.05 15.27 3.21
C LEU A 17 10.51 15.73 3.32
N SER A 18 11.46 14.84 3.60
CA SER A 18 12.89 15.21 3.58
C SER A 18 13.38 15.53 2.17
N TYR A 19 12.83 14.89 1.13
CA TYR A 19 13.06 15.27 -0.26
C TYR A 19 12.45 16.65 -0.55
N ARG A 20 11.17 16.86 -0.24
CA ARG A 20 10.47 18.12 -0.51
C ARG A 20 11.08 19.32 0.20
N ASN A 21 11.69 19.10 1.38
CA ASN A 21 12.35 20.14 2.16
C ASN A 21 13.85 20.26 1.85
N GLY A 22 14.41 19.52 0.89
CA GLY A 22 15.83 19.59 0.53
C GLY A 22 16.79 19.14 1.63
N ARG A 23 16.32 18.36 2.62
CA ARG A 23 17.10 17.90 3.76
C ARG A 23 17.74 16.52 3.55
N CYS A 24 17.33 15.82 2.50
CA CYS A 24 17.83 14.49 2.18
C CYS A 24 19.17 14.57 1.43
N SER A 25 20.25 14.08 2.05
CA SER A 25 21.60 14.01 1.47
C SER A 25 21.68 13.12 0.21
N SER A 26 20.65 12.30 -0.03
CA SER A 26 20.58 11.32 -1.11
C SER A 26 19.49 11.58 -2.16
N CYS A 27 18.76 12.70 -2.09
CA CYS A 27 17.79 13.04 -3.13
C CYS A 27 18.46 13.54 -4.41
N ALA A 28 17.74 13.56 -5.53
CA ALA A 28 18.29 14.06 -6.79
C ALA A 28 18.76 15.52 -6.77
N PHE A 29 18.31 16.30 -5.78
CA PHE A 29 18.76 17.67 -5.52
C PHE A 29 19.94 17.74 -4.52
N GLY A 30 20.32 16.63 -3.89
CA GLY A 30 21.44 16.54 -2.95
C GLY A 30 22.80 16.35 -3.64
N PRO A 31 23.91 16.39 -2.87
CA PRO A 31 25.26 16.24 -3.41
C PRO A 31 25.41 14.96 -4.22
N ARG A 32 26.01 15.06 -5.42
CA ARG A 32 26.16 13.91 -6.33
C ARG A 32 27.10 12.85 -5.74
N GLU A 33 28.20 13.28 -5.13
CA GLU A 33 29.22 12.38 -4.57
C GLU A 33 28.62 11.39 -3.56
N LEU A 34 27.68 11.86 -2.74
CA LEU A 34 27.02 11.04 -1.73
C LEU A 34 26.17 9.95 -2.39
N ARG A 35 25.51 10.21 -3.51
CA ARG A 35 24.54 9.29 -4.14
C ARG A 35 25.14 8.10 -4.89
N THR A 36 26.45 8.08 -5.08
CA THR A 36 27.17 7.03 -5.84
C THR A 36 27.05 5.63 -5.21
N SER A 37 26.64 5.53 -3.95
CA SER A 37 26.41 4.25 -3.26
C SER A 37 24.97 3.71 -3.37
N CYS A 38 24.04 4.43 -4.00
CA CYS A 38 22.62 4.05 -4.09
C CYS A 38 22.27 3.39 -5.43
N PRO A 39 21.97 2.07 -5.48
CA PRO A 39 21.68 1.38 -6.74
C PRO A 39 20.42 1.87 -7.45
N ILE A 40 19.38 2.27 -6.70
CA ILE A 40 18.16 2.85 -7.28
C ILE A 40 18.47 4.18 -7.98
N PHE A 41 19.31 5.02 -7.36
CA PHE A 41 19.72 6.29 -7.95
C PHE A 41 20.55 6.08 -9.22
N LEU A 42 21.56 5.21 -9.16
CA LEU A 42 22.41 4.92 -10.31
C LEU A 42 21.62 4.38 -11.50
N CYS A 43 20.67 3.46 -11.25
CA CYS A 43 19.77 2.94 -12.27
C CYS A 43 18.91 4.04 -12.91
N ALA A 44 18.36 4.96 -12.09
CA ALA A 44 17.57 6.08 -12.58
C ALA A 44 18.41 7.08 -13.40
N GLU A 45 19.63 7.37 -12.96
CA GLU A 45 20.59 8.24 -13.68
C GLU A 45 20.99 7.63 -15.03
N GLU A 46 21.34 6.35 -15.06
CA GLU A 46 21.69 5.61 -16.28
C GLU A 46 20.54 5.62 -17.29
N LYS A 47 19.30 5.41 -16.81
CA LYS A 47 18.08 5.44 -17.63
C LYS A 47 17.57 6.86 -17.93
N GLN A 48 18.22 7.90 -17.42
CA GLN A 48 17.81 9.29 -17.54
C GLN A 48 16.32 9.51 -17.19
N THR A 49 15.86 8.87 -16.11
CA THR A 49 14.45 8.89 -15.68
C THR A 49 14.33 8.98 -14.16
N TRP A 50 13.10 9.05 -13.66
CA TRP A 50 12.79 8.94 -12.25
C TRP A 50 12.02 7.65 -12.03
N CYS A 51 12.22 6.95 -10.90
CA CYS A 51 11.43 5.72 -10.63
C CYS A 51 9.93 5.98 -10.70
N THR A 52 9.47 7.17 -10.30
CA THR A 52 8.07 7.62 -10.39
C THR A 52 7.52 7.79 -11.80
N GLU A 53 8.41 7.83 -12.79
CA GLU A 53 8.10 8.05 -14.21
C GLU A 53 8.66 6.93 -15.11
N CYS A 54 9.31 5.93 -14.50
CA CYS A 54 9.94 4.84 -15.19
C CYS A 54 8.86 3.82 -15.63
N PRO A 55 8.76 3.49 -16.93
CA PRO A 55 7.75 2.55 -17.42
C PRO A 55 7.97 1.12 -16.90
N GLU A 56 9.20 0.79 -16.50
CA GLU A 56 9.55 -0.52 -15.94
C GLU A 56 9.30 -0.61 -14.43
N MET A 57 8.84 0.46 -13.77
CA MET A 57 8.77 0.53 -12.31
C MET A 57 8.01 -0.66 -11.72
N LEU A 58 6.86 -1.03 -12.32
CA LEU A 58 6.11 -2.22 -11.91
C LEU A 58 6.99 -3.47 -11.85
N HIS A 59 7.85 -3.73 -12.83
CA HIS A 59 8.65 -4.94 -12.88
C HIS A 59 10.13 -4.71 -12.54
N CYS A 60 10.47 -3.61 -11.88
CA CYS A 60 11.86 -3.19 -11.69
C CYS A 60 12.56 -4.00 -10.59
N LYS A 61 13.52 -4.85 -11.00
CA LYS A 61 14.33 -5.66 -10.07
C LYS A 61 15.22 -4.81 -9.15
N THR A 62 15.92 -3.82 -9.70
CA THR A 62 16.78 -2.93 -8.88
C THR A 62 15.96 -2.28 -7.78
N TYR A 63 14.76 -1.83 -8.12
CA TYR A 63 13.90 -1.23 -7.14
C TYR A 63 13.45 -2.25 -6.08
N ARG A 64 13.01 -3.45 -6.50
CA ARG A 64 12.67 -4.58 -5.62
C ARG A 64 13.73 -4.87 -4.55
N ASP A 65 14.97 -4.98 -4.99
CA ASP A 65 16.07 -5.47 -4.16
C ASP A 65 16.58 -4.40 -3.18
N TYR A 66 16.41 -3.12 -3.53
CA TYR A 66 17.04 -2.00 -2.81
C TYR A 66 16.04 -1.03 -2.15
N VAL A 67 14.72 -1.20 -2.31
CA VAL A 67 13.66 -0.32 -1.75
C VAL A 67 13.65 -0.20 -0.21
N ASN A 68 14.37 -1.04 0.53
CA ASN A 68 14.54 -0.93 1.99
C ASN A 68 16.01 -0.85 2.40
N ARG A 69 16.90 -0.57 1.45
CA ARG A 69 18.36 -0.61 1.65
C ARG A 69 18.94 0.76 1.33
N CYS A 70 18.44 1.79 2.01
CA CYS A 70 18.97 3.13 1.85
C CYS A 70 20.38 3.15 2.44
N PRO A 71 21.43 3.39 1.64
CA PRO A 71 22.81 3.38 2.15
C PRO A 71 23.12 4.59 3.04
N PHE A 72 22.15 5.50 3.23
CA PHE A 72 22.27 6.72 4.04
C PHE A 72 21.29 6.72 5.23
N GLU A 73 20.54 5.65 5.43
CA GLU A 73 19.61 5.54 6.53
C GLU A 73 20.34 5.02 7.77
N ALA A 74 20.17 5.71 8.91
CA ALA A 74 20.73 5.27 10.17
C ALA A 74 19.92 4.07 10.73
N PRO A 75 20.57 2.99 11.20
CA PRO A 75 19.88 1.78 11.69
C PRO A 75 18.86 2.03 12.80
N GLU A 76 19.10 3.05 13.64
CA GLU A 76 18.25 3.38 14.80
C GLU A 76 16.84 3.87 14.44
N VAL A 77 16.59 4.17 13.17
CA VAL A 77 15.34 4.77 12.72
C VAL A 77 14.39 3.69 12.16
N LEU A 78 14.85 2.46 11.90
CA LEU A 78 14.15 1.37 11.21
C LEU A 78 13.49 0.35 12.16
N GLU A 79 12.36 0.70 12.76
CA GLU A 79 11.33 -0.32 12.95
C GLU A 79 10.35 -0.20 11.78
N ASP A 80 10.40 -1.18 10.86
CA ASP A 80 9.28 -1.40 9.96
C ASP A 80 8.15 -1.97 10.81
N THR A 81 7.28 -1.07 11.28
CA THR A 81 6.18 -1.42 12.19
C THR A 81 5.13 -2.31 11.54
N LEU A 82 5.19 -2.49 10.21
CA LEU A 82 4.26 -3.31 9.46
C LEU A 82 5.00 -4.33 8.58
N PRO A 83 5.14 -5.60 9.02
CA PRO A 83 5.80 -6.64 8.22
C PRO A 83 5.02 -6.98 6.94
N HIS A 84 5.49 -7.97 6.15
CA HIS A 84 4.73 -8.46 4.99
C HIS A 84 3.57 -9.36 5.44
N GLY A 85 2.43 -9.27 4.75
CA GLY A 85 1.25 -10.10 5.02
C GLY A 85 -0.05 -9.32 5.10
N GLY A 86 -1.06 -9.94 5.73
CA GLY A 86 -2.40 -9.39 5.89
C GLY A 86 -2.62 -8.75 7.26
N PHE A 87 -3.27 -7.59 7.27
CA PHE A 87 -3.52 -6.76 8.44
C PHE A 87 -4.99 -6.38 8.55
N LEU A 88 -5.49 -6.43 9.79
CA LEU A 88 -6.85 -6.01 10.13
C LEU A 88 -6.78 -4.74 10.97
N VAL A 89 -7.50 -3.70 10.54
CA VAL A 89 -7.68 -2.47 11.31
C VAL A 89 -9.15 -2.41 11.74
N LYS A 90 -9.37 -2.40 13.06
CA LYS A 90 -10.72 -2.31 13.64
C LYS A 90 -11.08 -0.83 13.84
N GLU A 91 -11.72 -0.22 12.85
CA GLU A 91 -12.14 1.18 12.92
C GLU A 91 -13.45 1.39 12.16
N SER A 92 -14.29 2.34 12.63
CA SER A 92 -15.54 2.69 11.96
C SER A 92 -15.42 3.86 10.97
N MET A 93 -14.26 4.52 10.95
CA MET A 93 -13.97 5.68 10.11
C MET A 93 -12.62 5.45 9.46
N LEU A 94 -12.49 5.80 8.17
CA LEU A 94 -11.26 5.65 7.40
C LEU A 94 -10.18 6.61 7.93
N ASN A 95 -9.36 6.15 8.87
CA ASN A 95 -8.37 6.98 9.56
C ASN A 95 -7.04 6.23 9.67
N HIS A 96 -6.91 5.34 10.66
CA HIS A 96 -5.68 4.64 10.98
C HIS A 96 -5.24 3.74 9.82
N GLY A 97 -6.16 2.99 9.21
CA GLY A 97 -5.84 2.14 8.06
C GLY A 97 -5.35 2.93 6.85
N LEU A 98 -5.92 4.12 6.61
CA LEU A 98 -5.46 5.02 5.56
C LEU A 98 -4.07 5.60 5.89
N ASN A 99 -3.81 5.97 7.15
CA ASN A 99 -2.50 6.48 7.55
C ASN A 99 -1.40 5.42 7.41
N LEU A 100 -1.68 4.16 7.78
CA LEU A 100 -0.77 3.04 7.54
C LEU A 100 -0.46 2.87 6.06
N PHE A 101 -1.50 2.89 5.21
CA PHE A 101 -1.34 2.82 3.76
C PHE A 101 -0.46 3.96 3.22
N ILE A 102 -0.72 5.20 3.66
CA ILE A 102 0.04 6.38 3.24
C ILE A 102 1.51 6.26 3.65
N ASP A 103 1.79 5.86 4.89
CA ASP A 103 3.15 5.59 5.37
C ASP A 103 3.87 4.60 4.44
N ARG A 104 3.19 3.53 4.03
CA ARG A 104 3.76 2.56 3.11
C ARG A 104 4.06 3.13 1.73
N VAL A 105 3.11 3.86 1.14
CA VAL A 105 3.33 4.49 -0.16
C VAL A 105 4.49 5.50 -0.12
N VAL A 106 4.61 6.28 0.96
CA VAL A 106 5.72 7.23 1.16
C VAL A 106 7.07 6.52 1.29
N ARG A 107 7.10 5.32 1.89
CA ARG A 107 8.28 4.45 2.01
C ARG A 107 8.52 3.55 0.81
N GLY A 108 7.72 3.71 -0.24
CA GLY A 108 7.95 3.08 -1.53
C GLY A 108 7.19 1.81 -1.84
N ASP A 109 6.14 1.50 -1.10
CA ASP A 109 5.20 0.52 -1.60
C ASP A 109 4.41 1.13 -2.78
N LEU A 110 4.22 0.36 -3.85
CA LEU A 110 3.21 0.73 -4.85
C LEU A 110 1.83 0.53 -4.22
N GLY A 111 1.01 1.59 -4.23
CA GLY A 111 -0.30 1.59 -3.59
C GLY A 111 -1.42 1.17 -4.53
N LEU A 112 -2.40 0.44 -4.02
CA LEU A 112 -3.73 0.27 -4.62
C LEU A 112 -4.79 0.47 -3.54
N ILE A 113 -5.79 1.31 -3.81
CA ILE A 113 -6.94 1.48 -2.91
C ILE A 113 -8.15 0.79 -3.53
N ILE A 114 -8.78 -0.09 -2.76
CA ILE A 114 -10.09 -0.66 -3.05
C ILE A 114 -11.04 -0.08 -2.01
N MET A 115 -12.09 0.61 -2.44
CA MET A 115 -12.98 1.31 -1.51
C MET A 115 -14.42 1.36 -1.99
N ARG A 116 -15.34 1.43 -1.04
CA ARG A 116 -16.78 1.61 -1.27
C ARG A 116 -17.18 3.08 -1.13
N GLN A 117 -16.49 3.85 -0.28
CA GLN A 117 -16.82 5.26 -0.05
C GLN A 117 -16.70 6.12 -1.34
N PRO A 118 -17.40 7.27 -1.39
CA PRO A 118 -17.19 8.27 -2.44
C PRO A 118 -15.74 8.75 -2.46
N LEU A 119 -15.18 9.03 -3.65
CA LEU A 119 -13.74 9.36 -3.79
C LEU A 119 -13.37 10.72 -3.19
N GLU A 120 -14.37 11.56 -2.92
CA GLU A 120 -14.24 12.88 -2.31
C GLU A 120 -13.59 12.81 -0.93
N VAL A 121 -13.73 11.67 -0.22
CA VAL A 121 -13.07 11.45 1.08
C VAL A 121 -11.53 11.48 0.97
N LEU A 122 -10.99 11.26 -0.23
CA LEU A 122 -9.55 11.31 -0.52
C LEU A 122 -9.10 12.63 -1.15
N ALA A 123 -10.00 13.57 -1.46
CA ALA A 123 -9.69 14.78 -2.22
C ALA A 123 -8.63 15.69 -1.57
N GLY A 124 -8.52 15.62 -0.23
CA GLY A 124 -7.53 16.35 0.56
C GLY A 124 -6.11 15.76 0.57
N LEU A 125 -5.87 14.67 -0.17
CA LEU A 125 -4.62 13.91 -0.12
C LEU A 125 -3.92 13.91 -1.49
N PRO A 126 -3.13 14.97 -1.82
CA PRO A 126 -2.43 15.08 -3.10
C PRO A 126 -1.53 13.89 -3.43
N LEU A 127 -1.01 13.22 -2.40
CA LEU A 127 -0.14 12.05 -2.52
C LEU A 127 -0.84 10.84 -3.15
N LEU A 128 -2.17 10.75 -3.01
CA LEU A 128 -2.99 9.66 -3.55
C LEU A 128 -3.41 9.88 -5.00
N LYS A 129 -3.15 11.06 -5.60
CA LYS A 129 -3.55 11.36 -6.99
C LYS A 129 -2.98 10.39 -8.03
N ARG A 130 -1.85 9.74 -7.73
CA ARG A 130 -1.19 8.76 -8.61
C ARG A 130 -1.43 7.31 -8.19
N VAL A 131 -2.16 7.10 -7.09
CA VAL A 131 -2.51 5.76 -6.60
C VAL A 131 -3.74 5.28 -7.38
N PRO A 132 -3.68 4.12 -8.05
CA PRO A 132 -4.87 3.52 -8.65
C PRO A 132 -5.94 3.24 -7.58
N ILE A 133 -7.20 3.51 -7.94
CA ILE A 133 -8.35 3.28 -7.06
C ILE A 133 -9.36 2.39 -7.79
N VAL A 134 -9.76 1.30 -7.15
CA VAL A 134 -10.87 0.44 -7.59
C VAL A 134 -12.07 0.73 -6.70
N GLN A 135 -13.15 1.23 -7.29
CA GLN A 135 -14.35 1.55 -6.54
C GLN A 135 -15.36 0.39 -6.55
N LEU A 136 -15.80 -0.04 -5.37
CA LEU A 136 -16.82 -1.08 -5.22
C LEU A 136 -18.22 -0.50 -5.47
N LYS A 137 -18.85 -0.88 -6.59
CA LYS A 137 -20.18 -0.40 -6.99
C LYS A 137 -20.92 -1.47 -7.79
N GLN A 138 -22.19 -1.70 -7.47
CA GLN A 138 -23.07 -2.59 -8.25
C GLN A 138 -23.32 -2.05 -9.67
N THR A 139 -23.47 -0.74 -9.82
CA THR A 139 -23.60 -0.12 -11.14
C THR A 139 -22.20 0.24 -11.64
N VAL A 140 -21.61 -0.67 -12.41
CA VAL A 140 -20.32 -0.46 -13.06
C VAL A 140 -20.48 0.64 -14.12
N THR A 141 -20.05 1.86 -13.78
CA THR A 141 -19.97 2.99 -14.71
C THR A 141 -18.57 3.09 -15.31
N HIS A 142 -18.41 3.94 -16.33
CA HIS A 142 -17.11 4.25 -16.93
C HIS A 142 -16.06 4.62 -15.87
N GLY A 143 -14.97 3.84 -15.78
CA GLY A 143 -13.91 3.97 -14.78
C GLY A 143 -13.46 2.61 -14.20
N SER A 144 -12.50 2.61 -13.29
CA SER A 144 -12.08 1.42 -12.52
C SER A 144 -13.07 1.13 -11.40
N SER A 145 -14.22 0.56 -11.75
CA SER A 145 -15.21 0.07 -10.79
C SER A 145 -15.40 -1.45 -10.88
N LEU A 146 -15.74 -2.06 -9.75
CA LEU A 146 -15.93 -3.50 -9.63
C LEU A 146 -17.20 -3.80 -8.84
N ASP A 147 -18.01 -4.73 -9.35
CA ASP A 147 -19.21 -5.21 -8.68
C ASP A 147 -18.82 -6.03 -7.44
N PRO A 148 -19.31 -5.69 -6.23
CA PRO A 148 -18.96 -6.40 -5.00
C PRO A 148 -19.28 -7.90 -5.02
N THR A 149 -20.22 -8.35 -5.87
CA THR A 149 -20.57 -9.77 -6.04
C THR A 149 -19.55 -10.54 -6.87
N ASN A 150 -18.68 -9.85 -7.62
CA ASN A 150 -17.65 -10.45 -8.45
C ASN A 150 -16.32 -10.57 -7.69
N LEU A 151 -16.33 -11.33 -6.58
CA LEU A 151 -15.13 -11.59 -5.78
C LEU A 151 -13.99 -12.22 -6.59
N ALA A 152 -14.30 -13.02 -7.60
CA ALA A 152 -13.29 -13.63 -8.47
C ALA A 152 -12.48 -12.57 -9.22
N LYS A 153 -13.14 -11.57 -9.82
CA LYS A 153 -12.47 -10.46 -10.49
C LYS A 153 -11.69 -9.61 -9.50
N LEU A 154 -12.23 -9.36 -8.31
CA LEU A 154 -11.54 -8.59 -7.27
C LEU A 154 -10.25 -9.29 -6.85
N HIS A 155 -10.34 -10.60 -6.64
CA HIS A 155 -9.19 -11.43 -6.27
C HIS A 155 -8.11 -11.40 -7.35
N LEU A 156 -8.51 -11.58 -8.61
CA LEU A 156 -7.59 -11.51 -9.75
C LEU A 156 -6.89 -10.15 -9.83
N THR A 157 -7.63 -9.04 -9.69
CA THR A 157 -7.05 -7.69 -9.70
C THR A 157 -6.02 -7.49 -8.59
N ILE A 158 -6.31 -7.98 -7.38
CA ILE A 158 -5.38 -7.93 -6.24
C ILE A 158 -4.13 -8.78 -6.51
N GLN A 159 -4.32 -10.00 -6.99
CA GLN A 159 -3.23 -10.94 -7.27
C GLN A 159 -2.30 -10.39 -8.36
N GLU A 160 -2.86 -9.93 -9.48
CA GLU A 160 -2.09 -9.30 -10.58
C GLU A 160 -1.31 -8.09 -10.09
N PHE A 161 -1.86 -7.29 -9.18
CA PHE A 161 -1.15 -6.16 -8.59
C PHE A 161 0.04 -6.59 -7.74
N PHE A 162 -0.12 -7.61 -6.89
CA PHE A 162 0.97 -8.18 -6.09
C PHE A 162 2.05 -8.84 -6.95
N GLU A 163 1.68 -9.52 -8.03
CA GLU A 163 2.63 -10.17 -8.94
C GLU A 163 3.42 -9.16 -9.77
N ALA A 164 2.74 -8.13 -10.26
CA ALA A 164 3.36 -7.08 -11.05
C ALA A 164 4.32 -6.27 -10.20
N ALA A 165 3.86 -5.72 -9.07
CA ALA A 165 4.61 -4.75 -8.28
C ALA A 165 5.87 -5.34 -7.62
N PRO A 166 6.98 -4.59 -7.50
CA PRO A 166 8.15 -5.07 -6.78
C PRO A 166 7.90 -5.17 -5.28
N ARG A 167 7.01 -4.29 -4.80
CA ARG A 167 6.51 -4.20 -3.44
C ARG A 167 5.19 -3.44 -3.51
N ALA A 168 4.15 -4.01 -2.93
CA ALA A 168 2.82 -3.42 -2.96
C ALA A 168 2.24 -3.27 -1.56
N THR A 169 1.42 -2.24 -1.39
CA THR A 169 0.47 -2.15 -0.28
C THR A 169 -0.91 -1.93 -0.88
N ILE A 170 -1.85 -2.79 -0.51
CA ILE A 170 -3.25 -2.69 -0.92
C ILE A 170 -4.08 -2.33 0.31
N LEU A 171 -4.91 -1.30 0.20
CA LEU A 171 -5.91 -0.95 1.21
C LEU A 171 -7.29 -1.38 0.72
N LEU A 172 -8.00 -2.19 1.51
CA LEU A 172 -9.39 -2.56 1.31
C LEU A 172 -10.29 -1.91 2.36
N GLU A 173 -11.02 -0.89 1.94
CA GLU A 173 -12.15 -0.30 2.66
C GLU A 173 -13.48 -0.85 2.10
N GLY A 174 -14.44 -1.11 2.98
CA GLY A 174 -15.73 -1.68 2.60
C GLY A 174 -15.76 -3.21 2.70
N MET A 175 -15.02 -3.79 3.64
CA MET A 175 -15.08 -5.22 3.92
C MET A 175 -16.49 -5.68 4.28
N GLU A 176 -17.21 -4.87 5.06
CA GLU A 176 -18.59 -5.11 5.48
C GLU A 176 -19.54 -5.14 4.29
N TYR A 177 -19.29 -4.26 3.33
CA TYR A 177 -20.04 -4.24 2.09
C TYR A 177 -19.84 -5.55 1.30
N LEU A 178 -18.60 -6.03 1.20
CA LEU A 178 -18.32 -7.32 0.56
C LEU A 178 -18.93 -8.50 1.33
N ILE A 179 -18.93 -8.47 2.67
CA ILE A 179 -19.55 -9.49 3.51
C ILE A 179 -21.06 -9.55 3.29
N VAL A 180 -21.75 -8.40 3.29
CA VAL A 180 -23.20 -8.33 3.03
C VAL A 180 -23.56 -8.93 1.66
N HIS A 181 -22.70 -8.75 0.66
CA HIS A 181 -22.95 -9.24 -0.70
C HIS A 181 -22.56 -10.71 -0.94
N ASN A 182 -21.62 -11.26 -0.18
CA ASN A 182 -21.02 -12.57 -0.48
C ASN A 182 -21.14 -13.61 0.64
N GLY A 183 -21.47 -13.18 1.85
CA GLY A 183 -21.45 -14.00 3.05
C GLY A 183 -20.05 -14.14 3.65
N VAL A 184 -19.98 -14.32 4.97
CA VAL A 184 -18.73 -14.35 5.73
C VAL A 184 -17.83 -15.51 5.33
N ASP A 185 -18.37 -16.71 5.11
CA ASP A 185 -17.57 -17.89 4.71
C ASP A 185 -16.75 -17.67 3.43
N ARG A 186 -17.34 -17.01 2.43
CA ARG A 186 -16.65 -16.70 1.17
C ARG A 186 -15.61 -15.60 1.38
N MET A 187 -15.93 -14.62 2.21
CA MET A 187 -15.01 -13.54 2.54
C MET A 187 -13.81 -14.01 3.33
N LEU A 188 -13.97 -14.93 4.30
CA LEU A 188 -12.85 -15.53 5.02
C LEU A 188 -11.85 -16.19 4.06
N LYS A 189 -12.34 -17.03 3.13
CA LYS A 189 -11.49 -17.68 2.11
C LYS A 189 -10.81 -16.67 1.19
N PHE A 190 -11.53 -15.63 0.79
CA PHE A 190 -10.98 -14.54 -0.02
C PHE A 190 -9.83 -13.83 0.70
N ILE A 191 -10.04 -13.45 1.97
CA ILE A 191 -9.05 -12.75 2.79
C ILE A 191 -7.83 -13.64 3.05
N GLN A 192 -8.03 -14.92 3.37
CA GLN A 192 -6.95 -15.90 3.50
C GLN A 192 -6.07 -15.95 2.24
N SER A 193 -6.69 -16.08 1.07
CA SER A 193 -5.98 -16.13 -0.20
C SER A 193 -5.21 -14.83 -0.48
N VAL A 194 -5.85 -13.68 -0.26
CA VAL A 194 -5.22 -12.35 -0.46
C VAL A 194 -4.05 -12.11 0.51
N ALA A 195 -4.20 -12.46 1.78
CA ALA A 195 -3.14 -12.35 2.78
C ALA A 195 -1.94 -13.23 2.42
N GLU A 196 -2.19 -14.41 1.85
CA GLU A 196 -1.13 -15.29 1.36
C GLU A 196 -0.40 -14.71 0.15
N CYS A 197 -1.12 -14.15 -0.83
CA CYS A 197 -0.50 -13.41 -1.94
C CYS A 197 0.41 -12.28 -1.43
N ALA A 198 -0.04 -11.54 -0.41
CA ALA A 198 0.75 -10.47 0.19
C ALA A 198 2.04 -10.99 0.85
N ARG A 199 1.97 -12.12 1.59
CA ARG A 199 3.15 -12.75 2.20
C ARG A 199 4.18 -13.20 1.16
N VAL A 200 3.74 -13.91 0.12
CA VAL A 200 4.61 -14.45 -0.93
C VAL A 200 5.30 -13.34 -1.75
N SER A 201 4.59 -12.24 -2.00
CA SER A 201 5.08 -11.10 -2.79
C SER A 201 5.84 -10.04 -1.97
N SER A 202 6.18 -10.30 -0.70
CA SER A 202 6.81 -9.31 0.20
C SER A 202 6.03 -7.98 0.25
N SER A 203 4.71 -8.10 0.24
CA SER A 203 3.76 -6.99 0.14
C SER A 203 2.80 -6.99 1.33
N ARG A 204 1.92 -5.98 1.38
CA ARG A 204 1.00 -5.75 2.49
C ARG A 204 -0.43 -5.66 1.99
N PHE A 205 -1.33 -6.33 2.69
CA PHE A 205 -2.76 -6.19 2.52
C PHE A 205 -3.34 -5.63 3.81
N ILE A 206 -3.92 -4.44 3.76
CA ILE A 206 -4.54 -3.77 4.90
C ILE A 206 -6.04 -3.76 4.62
N THR A 207 -6.84 -4.30 5.54
CA THR A 207 -8.30 -4.19 5.46
C THR A 207 -8.87 -3.58 6.72
N ILE A 208 -9.93 -2.79 6.54
CA ILE A 208 -10.63 -2.10 7.60
C ILE A 208 -11.97 -2.78 7.83
N ILE A 209 -12.33 -2.95 9.10
CA ILE A 209 -13.65 -3.41 9.49
C ILE A 209 -14.15 -2.67 10.74
N ASP A 210 -15.43 -2.32 10.74
CA ASP A 210 -16.16 -1.94 11.94
C ASP A 210 -16.49 -3.21 12.74
N PRO A 211 -15.90 -3.39 13.94
CA PRO A 211 -16.10 -4.60 14.74
C PRO A 211 -17.55 -4.79 15.20
N ARG A 212 -18.41 -3.77 15.05
CA ARG A 212 -19.83 -3.84 15.42
C ARG A 212 -20.69 -4.58 14.40
N ILE A 213 -20.15 -4.87 13.21
CA ILE A 213 -20.91 -5.43 12.09
C ILE A 213 -20.79 -6.97 12.03
N LEU A 214 -19.78 -7.55 12.69
CA LEU A 214 -19.62 -8.99 12.80
C LEU A 214 -19.99 -9.50 14.18
N ASP A 215 -20.40 -10.77 14.24
CA ASP A 215 -20.46 -11.45 15.52
C ASP A 215 -19.06 -11.77 16.07
N GLY A 216 -18.99 -12.16 17.34
CA GLY A 216 -17.72 -12.43 18.00
C GLY A 216 -16.95 -13.63 17.43
N GLU A 217 -17.63 -14.61 16.85
CA GLU A 217 -16.99 -15.79 16.28
C GLU A 217 -16.38 -15.47 14.91
N GLU A 218 -17.11 -14.74 14.07
CA GLU A 218 -16.68 -14.27 12.75
C GLU A 218 -15.46 -13.35 12.85
N LEU A 219 -15.45 -12.44 13.84
CA LEU A 219 -14.31 -11.56 14.07
C LEU A 219 -13.07 -12.34 14.53
N VAL A 220 -13.23 -13.34 15.39
CA VAL A 220 -12.12 -14.21 15.82
C VAL A 220 -11.54 -14.99 14.65
N LEU A 221 -12.37 -15.45 13.70
CA LEU A 221 -11.88 -16.11 12.49
C LEU A 221 -11.02 -15.17 11.64
N LEU A 222 -11.42 -13.90 11.50
CA LEU A 222 -10.62 -12.90 10.80
C LEU A 222 -9.29 -12.59 11.49
N GLU A 223 -9.31 -12.43 12.82
CA GLU A 223 -8.12 -12.16 13.63
C GLU A 223 -7.12 -13.32 13.64
N ARG A 224 -7.54 -14.55 13.29
CA ARG A 224 -6.63 -15.68 13.11
C ARG A 224 -5.86 -15.63 11.79
N GLU A 225 -6.45 -15.00 10.77
CA GLU A 225 -5.86 -14.92 9.42
C GLU A 225 -5.07 -13.63 9.21
N LEU A 226 -5.49 -12.56 9.85
CA LEU A 226 -4.92 -11.23 9.72
C LEU A 226 -4.27 -10.78 11.03
N THR A 227 -3.11 -10.13 10.90
CA THR A 227 -2.47 -9.51 12.05
C THR A 227 -3.25 -8.27 12.46
N LEU A 228 -3.76 -8.26 13.69
CA LEU A 228 -4.46 -7.09 14.21
C LEU A 228 -3.49 -5.93 14.42
N VAL A 229 -3.82 -4.77 13.86
CA VAL A 229 -3.10 -3.52 14.13
C VAL A 229 -3.88 -2.73 15.19
N SER A 230 -3.19 -2.39 16.28
CA SER A 230 -3.73 -1.56 17.36
C SER A 230 -3.33 -0.09 17.14
N GLU A 231 -4.18 0.82 17.62
CA GLU A 231 -3.89 2.27 17.66
C GLU A 231 -2.70 2.60 18.57
#